data_AF-A0A916FKJ4-F1
#
_entry.id   AF-A0A916FKJ4-F1
#
_cell.length_a   1.000
_cell.length_b   1.000
_cell.length_c   1.000
_cell.angle_alpha   90.00
_cell.angle_beta   90.00
_cell.angle_gamma   90.00
#
_symmetry.space_group_name_H-M   'P 1'
#
loop_
_entity.id
_entity.type
_entity.pdbx_description
1 polymer ?
#
loop_
_entity_poly.entity_id
_entity_poly.type
_entity_poly.pdbx_seq_one_letter_code
_entity_poly.pdbx_strand_id
1 'polypeptide(L)'
;MTTLKFRLDNVNFPMVWVEKIKAYIHWIPVTKIQFEYFLCAVTDSHFNSNWYDEVLSLNPRITPSSVRANNYWNALLSGIKPSEVQRYTRWCGPGYTIPTLDDWFAAYTFLKSLPTEPISVIEQLEGMRERTCQLLTHLDAATQTALTEAGYERTLADQMMMRLGLLEWVEYQRTGWGGMGEVNPRFHGMLFRPDDGKPSTPTNPEADRLKHYGFRLIWREG
;
A
#
# COMPACT_ATOMS: atom_id res chain seq x y z
N MET A 1 4.34 -22.34 13.91
CA MET A 1 4.08 -21.30 12.89
C MET A 1 2.81 -20.59 13.29
N THR A 2 2.83 -19.27 13.36
CA THR A 2 1.62 -18.50 13.69
C THR A 2 0.76 -18.43 12.44
N THR A 3 -0.43 -19.03 12.46
CA THR A 3 -1.38 -18.92 11.35
C THR A 3 -1.85 -17.47 11.23
N LEU A 4 -1.61 -16.85 10.08
CA LEU A 4 -2.11 -15.50 9.81
C LEU A 4 -3.63 -15.51 9.67
N LYS A 5 -4.28 -14.47 10.19
CA LYS A 5 -5.71 -14.26 10.05
C LYS A 5 -5.94 -13.23 8.97
N PHE A 6 -6.78 -13.56 8.00
CA PHE A 6 -7.12 -12.69 6.89
C PHE A 6 -8.56 -12.20 6.99
N ARG A 7 -8.81 -11.08 6.34
CA ARG A 7 -10.15 -10.62 5.96
C ARG A 7 -10.05 -9.89 4.62
N LEU A 8 -11.19 -9.57 4.04
CA LEU A 8 -11.25 -8.70 2.88
C LEU A 8 -11.67 -7.27 3.29
N ASP A 9 -11.19 -6.28 2.53
CA ASP A 9 -11.67 -4.90 2.58
C ASP A 9 -13.03 -4.75 1.86
N ASN A 10 -13.58 -3.54 1.83
CA ASN A 10 -14.87 -3.25 1.20
C ASN A 10 -14.89 -3.44 -0.33
N VAL A 11 -13.73 -3.67 -0.98
CA VAL A 11 -13.58 -3.96 -2.41
C VAL A 11 -12.93 -5.31 -2.69
N ASN A 12 -12.95 -6.21 -1.70
CA ASN A 12 -12.48 -7.58 -1.78
C ASN A 12 -10.96 -7.71 -1.98
N PHE A 13 -10.16 -6.77 -1.47
CA PHE A 13 -8.70 -6.90 -1.34
C PHE A 13 -8.32 -7.43 0.05
N PRO A 14 -7.26 -8.24 0.15
CA PRO A 14 -6.89 -8.86 1.42
C PRO A 14 -6.30 -7.87 2.42
N MET A 15 -6.61 -8.13 3.68
CA MET A 15 -5.99 -7.53 4.86
C MET A 15 -5.53 -8.65 5.79
N VAL A 16 -4.46 -8.41 6.53
CA VAL A 16 -3.89 -9.38 7.48
C VAL A 16 -3.89 -8.82 8.90
N TRP A 17 -4.25 -9.65 9.87
CA TRP A 17 -4.18 -9.29 11.28
C TRP A 17 -2.74 -9.17 11.75
N VAL A 18 -2.41 -8.03 12.36
CA VAL A 18 -1.09 -7.76 12.92
C VAL A 18 -1.20 -7.58 14.43
N GLU A 19 -0.68 -8.57 15.14
CA GLU A 19 -0.81 -8.67 16.60
C GLU A 19 -0.21 -7.48 17.36
N LYS A 20 0.85 -6.87 16.82
CA LYS A 20 1.51 -5.71 17.45
C LYS A 20 0.69 -4.43 17.44
N ILE A 21 -0.20 -4.26 16.47
CA ILE A 21 -1.05 -3.06 16.35
C ILE A 21 -2.53 -3.35 16.63
N LYS A 22 -2.86 -4.63 16.91
CA LYS A 22 -4.22 -5.11 17.18
C LYS A 22 -5.21 -4.66 16.11
N ALA A 23 -4.79 -4.75 14.86
CA ALA A 23 -5.54 -4.29 13.70
C ALA A 23 -5.29 -5.20 12.50
N TYR A 24 -6.24 -5.20 11.57
CA TYR A 24 -5.98 -5.67 10.21
C TYR A 24 -5.30 -4.56 9.42
N ILE A 25 -4.27 -4.88 8.64
CA ILE A 25 -3.62 -3.94 7.72
C ILE A 25 -3.80 -4.43 6.28
N HIS A 26 -3.99 -3.51 5.32
CA HIS A 26 -4.02 -3.90 3.91
C HIS A 26 -2.76 -4.69 3.54
N TRP A 27 -2.96 -5.78 2.79
CA TRP A 27 -1.88 -6.67 2.36
C TRP A 27 -0.83 -5.94 1.51
N ILE A 28 -1.28 -5.10 0.58
CA ILE A 28 -0.43 -4.23 -0.24
C ILE A 28 -0.90 -2.77 -0.11
N PRO A 29 -0.08 -1.78 -0.51
CA PRO A 29 -0.56 -0.41 -0.69
C PRO A 29 -1.79 -0.37 -1.59
N VAL A 30 -2.66 0.61 -1.37
CA VAL A 30 -3.88 0.78 -2.15
C VAL A 30 -3.53 0.84 -3.64
N THR A 31 -4.21 0.02 -4.43
CA THR A 31 -3.98 -0.09 -5.87
C THR A 31 -4.83 0.91 -6.65
N LYS A 32 -4.45 1.16 -7.92
CA LYS A 32 -5.29 1.94 -8.83
C LYS A 32 -6.67 1.28 -9.01
N ILE A 33 -6.74 -0.05 -9.04
CA ILE A 33 -8.01 -0.80 -9.13
C ILE A 33 -8.90 -0.53 -7.91
N GLN A 34 -8.35 -0.60 -6.68
CA GLN A 34 -9.10 -0.28 -5.46
C GLN A 34 -9.63 1.15 -5.48
N PHE A 35 -8.82 2.10 -5.95
CA PHE A 35 -9.22 3.50 -6.02
C PHE A 35 -10.23 3.78 -7.14
N GLU A 36 -10.14 3.10 -8.28
CA GLU A 36 -11.15 3.19 -9.34
C GLU A 36 -12.55 2.78 -8.83
N TYR A 37 -12.65 1.79 -7.94
CA TYR A 37 -13.93 1.47 -7.28
C TYR A 37 -14.46 2.61 -6.41
N PHE A 38 -13.57 3.29 -5.68
CA PHE A 38 -13.93 4.49 -4.92
C PHE A 38 -14.45 5.60 -5.86
N LEU A 39 -13.73 5.88 -6.95
CA LEU A 39 -14.12 6.90 -7.94
C LEU A 39 -15.49 6.62 -8.56
N CYS A 40 -15.82 5.36 -8.83
CA CYS A 40 -17.14 4.98 -9.34
C CYS A 40 -18.26 5.10 -8.29
N ALA A 41 -17.93 5.04 -7.00
CA ALA A 41 -18.91 5.02 -5.91
C ALA A 41 -19.22 6.40 -5.34
N VAL A 42 -18.38 7.40 -5.55
CA VAL A 42 -18.54 8.74 -4.96
C VAL A 42 -18.82 9.81 -6.01
N THR A 43 -19.73 10.73 -5.68
CA THR A 43 -19.99 11.94 -6.46
C THR A 43 -19.24 13.13 -5.85
N ASP A 44 -17.91 13.13 -5.98
CA ASP A 44 -17.05 14.20 -5.47
C ASP A 44 -16.32 14.89 -6.63
N SER A 45 -16.68 16.15 -6.88
CA SER A 45 -16.13 16.96 -7.99
C SER A 45 -14.61 17.18 -7.94
N HIS A 46 -13.98 16.94 -6.78
CA HIS A 46 -12.52 16.95 -6.64
C HIS A 46 -11.88 15.87 -7.51
N PHE A 47 -12.51 14.69 -7.61
CA PHE A 47 -12.01 13.56 -8.39
C PHE A 47 -12.57 13.57 -9.81
N ASN A 48 -12.15 14.56 -10.59
CA ASN A 48 -12.51 14.70 -12.01
C ASN A 48 -11.43 14.11 -12.95
N SER A 49 -11.64 14.24 -14.26
CA SER A 49 -10.69 13.75 -15.28
C SER A 49 -9.31 14.38 -15.15
N ASN A 50 -9.23 15.69 -14.90
CA ASN A 50 -7.93 16.39 -14.79
C ASN A 50 -7.14 15.87 -13.60
N TRP A 51 -7.81 15.67 -12.46
CA TRP A 51 -7.21 15.04 -11.28
C TRP A 51 -6.66 13.65 -11.62
N TYR A 52 -7.42 12.85 -12.36
CA TYR A 52 -7.02 11.49 -12.72
C TYR A 52 -5.83 11.49 -13.68
N ASP A 53 -5.83 12.38 -14.67
CA ASP A 53 -4.75 12.55 -15.62
C ASP A 53 -3.46 13.03 -14.93
N GLU A 54 -3.56 13.94 -13.95
CA GLU A 54 -2.43 14.35 -13.10
C GLU A 54 -1.82 13.14 -12.38
N VAL A 55 -2.64 12.33 -11.70
CA VAL A 55 -2.17 11.14 -10.98
C VAL A 55 -1.52 10.13 -11.94
N LEU A 56 -2.11 9.88 -13.10
CA LEU A 56 -1.58 8.96 -14.10
C LEU A 56 -0.31 9.48 -14.78
N SER A 57 -0.13 10.79 -14.90
CA SER A 57 1.11 11.39 -15.45
C SER A 57 2.33 11.09 -14.55
N LEU A 58 2.12 10.99 -13.24
CA LEU A 58 3.17 10.68 -12.27
C LEU A 58 3.51 9.18 -12.27
N ASN A 59 2.49 8.33 -12.32
CA ASN A 59 2.62 6.88 -12.27
C ASN A 59 1.59 6.21 -13.19
N PRO A 60 1.95 5.91 -14.45
CA PRO A 60 1.02 5.41 -15.46
C PRO A 60 0.32 4.12 -15.05
N ARG A 61 -0.83 3.85 -15.68
CA ARG A 61 -1.58 2.60 -15.47
C ARG A 61 -0.84 1.42 -16.07
N ILE A 62 -1.01 0.26 -15.47
CA ILE A 62 -0.57 -1.03 -16.00
C ILE A 62 -1.69 -2.06 -15.92
N THR A 63 -1.77 -2.92 -16.93
CA THR A 63 -2.65 -4.09 -16.90
C THR A 63 -2.04 -5.17 -15.99
N PRO A 64 -2.82 -5.91 -15.16
CA PRO A 64 -2.29 -6.95 -14.28
C PRO A 64 -1.34 -7.93 -14.97
N SER A 65 -1.67 -8.41 -16.18
CA SER A 65 -0.84 -9.33 -16.95
C SER A 65 0.51 -8.76 -17.44
N SER A 66 0.67 -7.43 -17.42
CA SER A 66 1.88 -6.71 -17.82
C SER A 66 2.80 -6.36 -16.64
N VAL A 67 2.40 -6.66 -15.40
CA VAL A 67 3.20 -6.40 -14.19
C VAL A 67 4.49 -7.23 -14.20
N ARG A 68 5.62 -6.57 -14.00
CA ARG A 68 6.99 -7.10 -14.01
C ARG A 68 7.83 -6.40 -12.95
N ALA A 69 9.01 -6.96 -12.65
CA ALA A 69 9.93 -6.45 -11.63
C ALA A 69 10.37 -4.98 -11.84
N ASN A 70 10.33 -4.47 -13.07
CA ASN A 70 10.73 -3.12 -13.42
C ASN A 70 9.56 -2.13 -13.61
N ASN A 71 8.32 -2.53 -13.29
CA ASN A 71 7.16 -1.66 -13.47
C ASN A 71 5.99 -1.94 -12.50
N TYR A 72 6.13 -2.87 -11.54
CA TYR A 72 5.01 -3.28 -10.69
C TYR A 72 4.39 -2.15 -9.85
N TRP A 73 5.17 -1.12 -9.51
CA TRP A 73 4.66 0.07 -8.82
C TRP A 73 3.62 0.84 -9.65
N ASN A 74 3.55 0.62 -10.98
CA ASN A 74 2.50 1.16 -11.84
C ASN A 74 1.11 0.59 -11.52
N ALA A 75 1.01 -0.52 -10.77
CA ALA A 75 -0.27 -1.03 -10.29
C ALA A 75 -0.76 -0.32 -9.02
N LEU A 76 0.16 0.23 -8.23
CA LEU A 76 -0.13 0.91 -6.98
C LEU A 76 -0.62 2.34 -7.24
N LEU A 77 -1.45 2.86 -6.35
CA LEU A 77 -1.82 4.26 -6.35
C LEU A 77 -0.73 5.08 -5.66
N SER A 78 -0.15 6.04 -6.39
CA SER A 78 0.85 6.95 -5.87
C SER A 78 0.60 8.38 -6.38
N GLY A 79 1.33 9.39 -5.88
CA GLY A 79 1.05 10.79 -6.20
C GLY A 79 -0.24 11.32 -5.56
N ILE A 80 -0.71 10.65 -4.51
CA ILE A 80 -1.93 10.95 -3.79
C ILE A 80 -1.63 11.90 -2.62
N LYS A 81 -2.51 12.87 -2.37
CA LYS A 81 -2.39 13.82 -1.27
C LYS A 81 -3.05 13.27 0.00
N PRO A 82 -2.62 13.67 1.21
CA PRO A 82 -3.21 13.13 2.43
C PRO A 82 -4.72 13.43 2.58
N SER A 83 -5.18 14.62 2.21
CA SER A 83 -6.62 14.92 2.16
C SER A 83 -7.44 14.00 1.24
N GLU A 84 -6.82 13.45 0.18
CA GLU A 84 -7.44 12.48 -0.72
C GLU A 84 -7.44 11.08 -0.10
N VAL A 85 -6.37 10.71 0.61
CA VAL A 85 -6.31 9.49 1.43
C VAL A 85 -7.42 9.50 2.50
N GLN A 86 -7.63 10.63 3.17
CA GLN A 86 -8.69 10.78 4.16
C GLN A 86 -10.10 10.62 3.56
N ARG A 87 -10.33 11.11 2.32
CA ARG A 87 -11.60 10.89 1.60
C ARG A 87 -11.81 9.41 1.30
N TYR A 88 -10.79 8.73 0.79
CA TYR A 88 -10.85 7.28 0.54
C TYR A 88 -11.09 6.49 1.84
N THR A 89 -10.38 6.84 2.92
CA THR A 89 -10.53 6.21 4.24
C THR A 89 -11.96 6.32 4.77
N ARG A 90 -12.58 7.50 4.67
CA ARG A 90 -13.98 7.72 5.06
C ARG A 90 -14.96 6.87 4.25
N TRP A 91 -14.70 6.69 2.96
CA TRP A 91 -15.52 5.84 2.10
C TRP A 91 -15.40 4.35 2.45
N CYS A 92 -14.23 3.87 2.89
CA CYS A 92 -14.07 2.50 3.39
C CYS A 92 -14.95 2.22 4.62
N GLY A 93 -15.31 3.27 5.37
CA GLY A 93 -16.29 3.23 6.44
C GLY A 93 -15.69 3.11 7.86
N PRO A 94 -16.53 2.88 8.87
CA PRO A 94 -16.10 2.82 10.27
C PRO A 94 -15.01 1.77 10.53
N GLY A 95 -14.06 2.11 11.39
CA GLY A 95 -12.94 1.25 11.78
C GLY A 95 -11.68 1.42 10.90
N TYR A 96 -11.82 1.94 9.67
CA TYR A 96 -10.69 2.26 8.81
C TYR A 96 -9.99 3.54 9.23
N THR A 97 -8.65 3.48 9.35
CA THR A 97 -7.79 4.63 9.66
C THR A 97 -6.50 4.55 8.85
N ILE A 98 -5.86 5.71 8.67
CA ILE A 98 -4.48 5.78 8.19
C ILE A 98 -3.59 5.38 9.38
N PRO A 99 -2.59 4.50 9.20
CA PRO A 99 -1.73 4.11 10.31
C PRO A 99 -0.96 5.31 10.87
N THR A 100 -0.80 5.34 12.18
CA THR A 100 0.19 6.23 12.82
C THR A 100 1.60 5.77 12.48
N LEU A 101 2.61 6.64 12.68
CA LEU A 101 4.02 6.24 12.56
C LEU A 101 4.32 4.98 13.41
N ASP A 102 3.87 4.98 14.66
CA ASP A 102 4.09 3.87 15.59
C ASP A 102 3.40 2.59 15.11
N ASP A 103 2.15 2.68 14.63
CA ASP A 103 1.45 1.54 14.06
C ASP A 103 2.20 0.96 12.87
N TRP A 104 2.57 1.81 11.91
CA TRP A 104 3.24 1.36 10.70
C TRP A 104 4.58 0.70 11.03
N PHE A 105 5.39 1.32 11.90
CA PHE A 105 6.70 0.80 12.26
C PHE A 105 6.63 -0.48 13.11
N ALA A 106 5.66 -0.56 14.03
CA ALA A 106 5.41 -1.78 14.79
C ALA A 106 4.95 -2.94 13.89
N ALA A 107 4.08 -2.66 12.92
CA ALA A 107 3.66 -3.64 11.92
C ALA A 107 4.83 -4.09 11.05
N TYR A 108 5.62 -3.15 10.53
CA TYR A 108 6.82 -3.43 9.73
C TYR A 108 7.78 -4.37 10.47
N THR A 109 8.16 -4.00 11.69
CA THR A 109 9.13 -4.76 12.49
C THR A 109 8.63 -6.17 12.78
N PHE A 110 7.33 -6.31 13.09
CA PHE A 110 6.72 -7.61 13.31
C PHE A 110 6.69 -8.46 12.03
N LEU A 111 6.17 -7.92 10.93
CA LEU A 111 6.04 -8.62 9.66
C LEU A 111 7.41 -8.98 9.05
N LYS A 112 8.43 -8.13 9.25
CA LYS A 112 9.80 -8.43 8.83
C LYS A 112 10.39 -9.66 9.54
N SER A 113 9.92 -9.96 10.76
CA SER A 113 10.37 -11.15 11.51
C SER A 113 9.65 -12.44 11.09
N LEU A 114 8.66 -12.36 10.20
CA LEU A 114 7.87 -13.50 9.75
C LEU A 114 8.29 -13.96 8.35
N PRO A 115 8.22 -15.28 8.07
CA PRO A 115 8.41 -15.80 6.73
C PRO A 115 7.27 -15.34 5.80
N THR A 116 7.51 -15.36 4.50
CA THR A 116 6.46 -15.15 3.49
C THR A 116 5.38 -16.22 3.57
N GLU A 117 4.17 -15.86 3.15
CA GLU A 117 3.09 -16.82 2.92
C GLU A 117 3.05 -17.27 1.46
N PRO A 118 2.66 -18.53 1.17
CA PRO A 118 2.33 -18.91 -0.19
C PRO A 118 1.18 -18.04 -0.72
N ILE A 119 1.35 -17.46 -1.91
CA ILE A 119 0.32 -16.62 -2.53
C ILE A 119 -1.02 -17.36 -2.70
N SER A 120 -0.98 -18.68 -2.85
CA SER A 120 -2.16 -19.54 -2.94
C SER A 120 -3.07 -19.49 -1.71
N VAL A 121 -2.54 -19.19 -0.51
CA VAL A 121 -3.35 -19.00 0.70
C VAL A 121 -4.25 -17.78 0.55
N ILE A 122 -3.73 -16.73 -0.08
CA ILE A 122 -4.45 -15.47 -0.32
C ILE A 122 -5.44 -15.66 -1.46
N GLU A 123 -5.03 -16.38 -2.52
CA GLU A 123 -5.86 -16.71 -3.69
C GLU A 123 -7.15 -17.47 -3.32
N GLN A 124 -7.13 -18.20 -2.21
CA GLN A 124 -8.25 -19.03 -1.73
C GLN A 124 -9.22 -18.28 -0.79
N LEU A 125 -8.99 -16.98 -0.52
CA LEU A 125 -9.90 -16.20 0.33
C LEU A 125 -11.29 -16.07 -0.32
N GLU A 126 -12.32 -16.51 0.39
CA GLU A 126 -13.70 -16.45 -0.06
C GLU A 126 -14.12 -14.99 -0.32
N GLY A 127 -14.73 -14.75 -1.49
CA GLY A 127 -15.21 -13.43 -1.92
C GLY A 127 -14.18 -12.61 -2.71
N MET A 128 -12.93 -13.07 -2.83
CA MET A 128 -11.93 -12.37 -3.62
C MET A 128 -12.27 -12.42 -5.12
N ARG A 129 -12.09 -11.29 -5.81
CA ARG A 129 -12.39 -11.16 -7.25
C ARG A 129 -11.23 -11.71 -8.08
N GLU A 130 -11.53 -12.38 -9.19
CA GLU A 130 -10.52 -12.94 -10.10
C GLU A 130 -9.44 -11.92 -10.51
N ARG A 131 -9.87 -10.69 -10.86
CA ARG A 131 -8.96 -9.59 -11.21
C ARG A 131 -8.02 -9.22 -10.06
N THR A 132 -8.49 -9.29 -8.81
CA THR A 132 -7.67 -9.06 -7.62
C THR A 132 -6.67 -10.19 -7.45
N CYS A 133 -7.08 -11.45 -7.61
CA CYS A 133 -6.18 -12.62 -7.56
C CYS A 133 -5.03 -12.43 -8.56
N GLN A 134 -5.36 -12.24 -9.84
CA GLN A 134 -4.38 -12.10 -10.92
C GLN A 134 -3.38 -10.97 -10.64
N LEU A 135 -3.86 -9.82 -10.16
CA LEU A 135 -2.99 -8.72 -9.80
C LEU A 135 -2.02 -9.11 -8.67
N LEU A 136 -2.52 -9.71 -7.59
CA LEU A 136 -1.69 -10.11 -6.45
C LEU A 136 -0.65 -11.17 -6.83
N THR A 137 -1.02 -12.17 -7.63
CA THR A 137 -0.09 -13.19 -8.13
C THR A 137 1.04 -12.54 -8.93
N HIS A 138 0.73 -11.61 -9.83
CA HIS A 138 1.76 -10.92 -10.62
C HIS A 138 2.61 -9.96 -9.79
N LEU A 139 2.02 -9.26 -8.81
CA LEU A 139 2.77 -8.42 -7.87
C LEU A 139 3.72 -9.25 -7.01
N ASP A 140 3.28 -10.41 -6.51
CA ASP A 140 4.10 -11.31 -5.70
C ASP A 140 5.35 -11.76 -6.47
N ALA A 141 5.16 -12.26 -7.70
CA ALA A 141 6.26 -12.70 -8.55
C ALA A 141 7.21 -11.55 -8.96
N ALA A 142 6.65 -10.38 -9.28
CA ALA A 142 7.44 -9.21 -9.68
C ALA A 142 8.29 -8.67 -8.52
N THR A 143 7.71 -8.58 -7.32
CA THR A 143 8.40 -8.10 -6.13
C THR A 143 9.45 -9.07 -5.65
N GLN A 144 9.19 -10.39 -5.70
CA GLN A 144 10.20 -11.42 -5.42
C GLN A 144 11.45 -11.26 -6.30
N THR A 145 11.25 -11.08 -7.61
CA THR A 145 12.35 -10.82 -8.55
C THR A 145 13.12 -9.55 -8.19
N ALA A 146 12.41 -8.44 -7.92
CA ALA A 146 13.04 -7.17 -7.57
C ALA A 146 13.85 -7.23 -6.26
N LEU A 147 13.36 -7.94 -5.24
CA LEU A 147 14.05 -8.15 -3.97
C LEU A 147 15.33 -8.98 -4.16
N THR A 148 15.26 -10.01 -5.00
CA THR A 148 16.40 -10.87 -5.32
C THR A 148 17.49 -10.06 -6.03
N GLU A 149 17.11 -9.23 -7.02
CA GLU A 149 18.03 -8.30 -7.71
C GLU A 149 18.68 -7.29 -6.75
N ALA A 150 17.96 -6.88 -5.69
CA ALA A 150 18.46 -5.96 -4.67
C ALA A 150 19.29 -6.65 -3.56
N GLY A 151 19.40 -7.97 -3.57
CA GLY A 151 20.13 -8.73 -2.55
C GLY A 151 19.42 -8.82 -1.19
N TYR A 152 18.11 -8.65 -1.15
CA TYR A 152 17.31 -8.80 0.06
C TYR A 152 16.90 -10.26 0.28
N GLU A 153 16.93 -10.70 1.54
CA GLU A 153 16.14 -11.85 1.99
C GLU A 153 14.67 -11.44 2.08
N ARG A 154 13.78 -12.24 1.49
CA ARG A 154 12.35 -11.95 1.39
C ARG A 154 11.63 -12.35 2.67
N THR A 155 10.98 -11.39 3.30
CA THR A 155 10.14 -11.54 4.50
C THR A 155 8.67 -11.24 4.17
N LEU A 156 7.77 -11.45 5.14
CA LEU A 156 6.36 -11.09 4.96
C LEU A 156 6.16 -9.59 4.71
N ALA A 157 6.94 -8.72 5.37
CA ALA A 157 6.90 -7.27 5.12
C ALA A 157 7.23 -6.93 3.66
N ASP A 158 8.13 -7.68 3.02
CA ASP A 158 8.51 -7.47 1.63
C ASP A 158 7.45 -7.97 0.65
N GLN A 159 6.85 -9.12 0.96
CA GLN A 159 5.70 -9.63 0.23
C GLN A 159 4.51 -8.64 0.28
N MET A 160 4.36 -7.94 1.40
CA MET A 160 3.40 -6.85 1.60
C MET A 160 3.88 -5.50 1.06
N MET A 161 5.01 -5.45 0.35
CA MET A 161 5.58 -4.27 -0.29
C MET A 161 5.87 -3.09 0.66
N MET A 162 6.19 -3.37 1.93
CA MET A 162 6.64 -2.34 2.88
C MET A 162 8.08 -1.89 2.58
N ARG A 163 8.86 -2.74 1.89
CA ARG A 163 10.11 -2.38 1.20
C ARG A 163 9.98 -2.58 -0.30
N LEU A 164 10.74 -1.79 -1.05
CA LEU A 164 10.66 -1.67 -2.51
C LEU A 164 9.24 -1.42 -3.03
N GLY A 165 8.37 -0.79 -2.25
CA GLY A 165 7.00 -0.44 -2.63
C GLY A 165 6.90 1.05 -2.92
N LEU A 166 6.10 1.73 -2.09
CA LEU A 166 5.94 3.19 -2.06
C LEU A 166 6.47 3.74 -0.73
N LEU A 167 6.65 5.06 -0.64
CA LEU A 167 6.51 5.71 0.66
C LEU A 167 5.02 5.83 0.95
N GLU A 168 4.63 5.56 2.17
CA GLU A 168 3.23 5.53 2.56
C GLU A 168 2.94 6.60 3.57
N TRP A 169 1.85 7.33 3.33
CA TRP A 169 1.35 8.31 4.28
C TRP A 169 1.05 7.64 5.62
N VAL A 170 1.66 8.18 6.67
CA VAL A 170 1.37 7.88 8.07
C VAL A 170 1.02 9.16 8.81
N GLU A 171 0.16 9.04 9.81
CA GLU A 171 -0.06 10.15 10.75
C GLU A 171 1.19 10.32 11.61
N TYR A 172 1.76 11.53 11.59
CA TYR A 172 3.00 11.85 12.31
C TYR A 172 2.82 13.11 13.14
N GLN A 173 2.90 12.96 14.47
CA GLN A 173 2.59 14.03 15.43
C GLN A 173 1.12 14.51 15.31
N ARG A 174 0.71 15.52 16.10
CA ARG A 174 -0.71 15.93 16.23
C ARG A 174 -1.36 16.43 14.95
N THR A 175 -0.60 16.92 13.97
CA THR A 175 -1.14 17.53 12.75
C THR A 175 -0.29 17.27 11.50
N GLY A 176 0.72 16.40 11.60
CA GLY A 176 1.71 16.21 10.56
C GLY A 176 1.49 14.94 9.75
N TRP A 177 2.11 14.94 8.58
CA TRP A 177 2.17 13.78 7.70
C TRP A 177 3.61 13.32 7.59
N GLY A 178 3.81 12.02 7.71
CA GLY A 178 5.08 11.36 7.43
C GLY A 178 4.95 10.38 6.26
N GLY A 179 6.08 10.00 5.69
CA GLY A 179 6.22 8.90 4.75
C GLY A 179 7.06 7.77 5.33
N MET A 180 6.51 6.55 5.37
CA MET A 180 7.24 5.35 5.77
C MET A 180 7.32 4.34 4.63
N GLY A 181 8.42 3.59 4.55
CA GLY A 181 8.66 2.59 3.53
C GLY A 181 9.99 2.77 2.81
N GLU A 182 10.23 1.93 1.81
CA GLU A 182 11.37 2.03 0.90
C GLU A 182 10.84 1.93 -0.52
N VAL A 183 11.16 2.92 -1.35
CA VAL A 183 10.72 2.95 -2.75
C VAL A 183 11.68 2.13 -3.60
N ASN A 184 11.17 1.47 -4.65
CA ASN A 184 12.07 0.86 -5.64
C ASN A 184 12.98 1.94 -6.28
N PRO A 185 14.31 1.77 -6.30
CA PRO A 185 15.22 2.76 -6.85
C PRO A 185 14.97 3.11 -8.33
N ARG A 186 14.44 2.18 -9.12
CA ARG A 186 14.05 2.42 -10.52
C ARG A 186 12.80 3.31 -10.65
N PHE A 187 11.99 3.42 -9.60
CA PHE A 187 10.81 4.29 -9.57
C PHE A 187 11.15 5.70 -9.11
N HIS A 188 11.88 5.84 -7.99
CA HIS A 188 12.16 7.16 -7.41
C HIS A 188 13.45 7.21 -6.57
N GLY A 189 14.55 6.65 -7.08
CA GLY A 189 15.86 6.69 -6.42
C GLY A 189 15.88 6.01 -5.04
N MET A 190 17.02 6.04 -4.36
CA MET A 190 17.10 5.62 -2.95
C MET A 190 16.91 6.84 -2.05
N LEU A 191 15.90 6.78 -1.18
CA LEU A 191 15.58 7.89 -0.29
C LEU A 191 15.60 7.50 1.18
N PHE A 192 14.99 6.37 1.56
CA PHE A 192 14.78 6.00 2.96
C PHE A 192 14.80 4.48 3.15
N ARG A 193 15.20 4.04 4.35
CA ARG A 193 15.06 2.66 4.81
C ARG A 193 14.10 2.63 6.02
N PRO A 194 13.04 1.83 5.99
CA PRO A 194 12.08 1.76 7.10
C PRO A 194 12.72 1.25 8.40
N ASP A 195 13.85 0.54 8.31
CA ASP A 195 14.67 0.08 9.44
C ASP A 195 15.10 1.19 10.41
N ASP A 196 15.26 2.42 9.93
CA ASP A 196 15.69 3.54 10.77
C ASP A 196 14.56 4.05 11.67
N GLY A 197 13.30 3.64 11.44
CA GLY A 197 12.12 4.08 12.18
C GLY A 197 11.82 5.59 12.07
N LYS A 198 12.48 6.28 11.14
CA LYS A 198 12.35 7.73 10.93
C LYS A 198 11.49 7.99 9.69
N PRO A 199 10.39 8.76 9.81
CA PRO A 199 9.60 9.12 8.64
C PRO A 199 10.32 10.14 7.78
N SER A 200 10.03 10.09 6.47
CA SER A 200 10.23 11.22 5.58
C SER A 200 9.18 12.30 5.91
N THR A 201 9.58 13.56 6.04
CA THR A 201 8.67 14.67 6.37
C THR A 201 8.64 15.69 5.23
N PRO A 202 7.64 15.62 4.33
CA PRO A 202 7.54 16.58 3.24
C PRO A 202 7.13 17.97 3.74
N THR A 203 7.65 19.02 3.10
CA THR A 203 7.41 20.41 3.50
C THR A 203 5.97 20.86 3.29
N ASN A 204 5.34 20.43 2.19
CA ASN A 204 3.99 20.85 1.82
C ASN A 204 3.15 19.69 1.24
N PRO A 205 2.79 18.69 2.08
CA PRO A 205 2.16 17.44 1.63
C PRO A 205 0.79 17.62 0.96
N GLU A 206 0.09 18.73 1.23
CA GLU A 206 -1.22 19.01 0.62
C GLU A 206 -1.12 19.84 -0.68
N ALA A 207 -0.06 20.62 -0.86
CA ALA A 207 0.12 21.35 -2.10
C ALA A 207 0.70 20.46 -3.20
N ASP A 208 1.74 19.68 -2.87
CA ASP A 208 2.55 18.97 -3.85
C ASP A 208 2.18 17.49 -3.96
N ARG A 209 1.95 17.01 -5.20
CA ARG A 209 1.81 15.57 -5.46
C ARG A 209 3.18 14.91 -5.49
N LEU A 210 3.54 14.22 -4.42
CA LEU A 210 4.78 13.46 -4.35
C LEU A 210 4.60 12.13 -5.07
N LYS A 211 5.18 12.00 -6.28
CA LYS A 211 5.03 10.85 -7.19
C LYS A 211 5.12 9.48 -6.52
N HIS A 212 5.97 9.34 -5.51
CA HIS A 212 6.30 8.08 -4.85
C HIS A 212 5.51 7.83 -3.55
N TYR A 213 4.65 8.76 -3.15
CA TYR A 213 3.78 8.60 -1.99
C TYR A 213 2.46 7.94 -2.36
N GLY A 214 2.14 6.85 -1.67
CA GLY A 214 0.85 6.18 -1.64
C GLY A 214 0.38 6.02 -0.21
N PHE A 215 -0.43 4.99 0.05
CA PHE A 215 -0.87 4.67 1.40
C PHE A 215 -1.37 3.23 1.49
N ARG A 216 -1.48 2.77 2.73
CA ARG A 216 -2.28 1.60 3.12
C ARG A 216 -3.15 1.97 4.31
N LEU A 217 -4.24 1.25 4.52
CA LEU A 217 -5.10 1.47 5.67
C LEU A 217 -4.97 0.35 6.69
N ILE A 218 -5.34 0.65 7.91
CA ILE A 218 -5.61 -0.32 8.96
C ILE A 218 -7.09 -0.29 9.33
N TRP A 219 -7.61 -1.42 9.79
CA TRP A 219 -8.95 -1.56 10.30
C TRP A 219 -8.91 -2.14 11.72
N ARG A 220 -9.64 -1.50 12.64
CA ARG A 220 -9.86 -1.99 14.00
C ARG A 220 -11.34 -2.23 14.22
N GLU A 221 -11.64 -3.23 15.02
CA GLU A 221 -12.97 -3.41 15.57
C GLU A 221 -13.24 -2.27 16.57
N GLY A 222 -14.39 -1.61 16.42
CA GLY A 222 -14.80 -0.46 17.23
C GLY A 222 -15.45 -0.85 18.55
#